data_AF-A0A524ESL2-F1
#
_entry.id   AF-A0A524ESL2-F1
#
_cell.length_a   1.000
_cell.length_b   1.000
_cell.length_c   1.000
_cell.angle_alpha   90.00
_cell.angle_beta   90.00
_cell.angle_gamma   90.00
#
_symmetry.space_group_name_H-M   'P 1'
#
loop_
_entity.id
_entity.type
_entity.pdbx_description
1 polymer ?
#
loop_
_entity_poly.entity_id
_entity_poly.type
_entity_poly.pdbx_seq_one_letter_code
_entity_poly.pdbx_strand_id
1 'polypeptide(L)'
;MGTGTGFIALTLHIIKTIIPTFNPQIYASDILLEAIDLAKKNAERNNFLEQIEFIHSDLFHSFPESLQHSLDVIIFNPPYLPSIKNSIYKRTEDRSWDGGEQGFEVFIDFLNQIPDFLHSTESRIYYIYSSGVELTKLYSLIEQKGFKNTILERRHIFMEDIFLNRLQLKDD
;
A
#
# COMPACT_ATOMS: atom_id res chain seq x y z
N MET A 1 0.56 0.62 -3.75
CA MET A 1 0.18 1.96 -3.25
C MET A 1 1.26 2.46 -2.32
N GLY A 2 1.55 3.76 -2.31
CA GLY A 2 2.70 4.33 -1.59
C GLY A 2 4.01 3.78 -2.15
N THR A 3 4.26 4.01 -3.43
CA THR A 3 5.38 3.38 -4.15
C THR A 3 6.75 3.79 -3.60
N GLY A 4 6.88 4.97 -3.01
CA GLY A 4 8.13 5.50 -2.48
C GLY A 4 9.22 5.48 -3.55
N THR A 5 10.26 4.68 -3.34
CA THR A 5 11.39 4.53 -4.28
C THR A 5 11.04 3.70 -5.53
N GLY A 6 9.87 3.08 -5.58
CA GLY A 6 9.47 2.13 -6.62
C GLY A 6 9.94 0.69 -6.38
N PHE A 7 10.64 0.42 -5.27
CA PHE A 7 11.31 -0.87 -5.02
C PHE A 7 10.40 -2.10 -5.21
N ILE A 8 9.19 -2.07 -4.67
CA ILE A 8 8.23 -3.19 -4.80
C ILE A 8 7.79 -3.37 -6.25
N ALA A 9 7.43 -2.29 -6.95
CA ALA A 9 6.97 -2.35 -8.34
C ALA A 9 8.07 -2.86 -9.28
N LEU A 10 9.31 -2.38 -9.09
CA LEU A 10 10.48 -2.84 -9.85
C LEU A 10 10.78 -4.31 -9.58
N THR A 11 10.70 -4.74 -8.31
CA THR A 11 10.90 -6.15 -7.93
C THR A 11 9.84 -7.05 -8.56
N LEU A 12 8.58 -6.64 -8.57
CA LEU A 12 7.51 -7.38 -9.25
C LEU A 12 7.77 -7.52 -10.74
N HIS A 13 8.28 -6.45 -11.39
CA HIS A 13 8.65 -6.51 -12.79
C HIS A 13 9.80 -7.50 -13.04
N ILE A 14 10.83 -7.50 -12.18
CA ILE A 14 11.92 -8.49 -12.25
C ILE A 14 11.38 -9.92 -12.08
N ILE A 15 10.47 -10.15 -11.14
CA ILE A 15 9.88 -11.49 -10.96
C ILE A 15 9.10 -11.90 -12.21
N LYS A 16 8.35 -10.97 -12.81
CA LYS A 16 7.62 -11.18 -14.07
C LYS A 16 8.54 -11.57 -15.24
N THR A 17 9.77 -11.06 -15.31
CA THR A 17 10.73 -11.48 -16.35
C THR A 17 11.35 -12.86 -16.09
N ILE A 18 11.35 -13.33 -14.84
CA ILE A 18 11.90 -14.63 -14.44
C ILE A 18 10.85 -15.74 -14.51
N ILE A 19 9.58 -15.44 -14.20
CA ILE A 19 8.49 -16.41 -14.10
C ILE A 19 7.47 -16.15 -15.21
N PRO A 20 7.51 -16.87 -16.35
CA PRO A 20 6.66 -16.58 -17.51
C PRO A 20 5.15 -16.66 -17.25
N THR A 21 4.73 -17.50 -16.29
CA THR A 21 3.33 -17.64 -15.90
C THR A 21 2.84 -16.48 -15.02
N PHE A 22 3.75 -15.65 -14.50
CA PHE A 22 3.44 -14.48 -13.70
C PHE A 22 3.59 -13.22 -14.57
N ASN A 23 2.49 -12.82 -15.21
CA ASN A 23 2.47 -11.69 -16.14
C ASN A 23 1.51 -10.57 -15.70
N PRO A 24 1.71 -9.94 -14.52
CA PRO A 24 0.85 -8.85 -14.08
C PRO A 24 1.04 -7.59 -14.91
N GLN A 25 -0.01 -6.77 -15.00
CA GLN A 25 0.12 -5.34 -15.26
C GLN A 25 0.45 -4.63 -13.94
N ILE A 26 1.46 -3.77 -13.94
CA ILE A 26 2.01 -3.20 -12.71
C ILE A 26 1.70 -1.71 -12.66
N TYR A 27 1.00 -1.30 -11.61
CA TYR A 27 0.71 0.09 -11.30
C TYR A 27 1.38 0.49 -9.99
N ALA A 28 2.00 1.66 -9.99
CA ALA A 28 2.77 2.22 -8.88
C ALA A 28 2.23 3.63 -8.55
N SER A 29 1.50 3.75 -7.44
CA SER A 29 0.94 5.03 -7.02
C SER A 29 1.56 5.60 -5.76
N ASP A 30 1.59 6.92 -5.66
CA ASP A 30 2.03 7.67 -4.48
C ASP A 30 1.37 9.05 -4.44
N ILE A 31 1.20 9.57 -3.22
CA ILE A 31 0.70 10.93 -2.97
C ILE A 31 1.81 11.98 -3.10
N LEU A 32 3.08 11.57 -2.97
CA LEU A 32 4.24 12.44 -3.12
C LEU A 32 4.72 12.42 -4.57
N LEU A 33 4.67 13.58 -5.23
CA LEU A 33 5.16 13.73 -6.59
C LEU A 33 6.66 13.39 -6.69
N GLU A 34 7.44 13.76 -5.68
CA GLU A 34 8.87 13.46 -5.63
C GLU A 34 9.14 11.94 -5.55
N ALA A 35 8.26 11.18 -4.89
CA ALA A 35 8.34 9.72 -4.85
C ALA A 35 8.03 9.12 -6.22
N ILE A 36 7.01 9.62 -6.92
CA ILE A 36 6.72 9.23 -8.30
C ILE A 36 7.92 9.50 -9.22
N ASP A 37 8.52 10.68 -9.13
CA ASP A 37 9.68 11.04 -9.95
C ASP A 37 10.90 10.17 -9.63
N LEU A 38 11.14 9.86 -8.35
CA LEU A 38 12.21 8.96 -7.94
C LEU A 38 11.98 7.53 -8.45
N ALA A 39 10.76 7.02 -8.33
CA ALA A 39 10.40 5.69 -8.80
C ALA A 39 10.53 5.57 -10.32
N LYS A 40 10.12 6.60 -11.08
CA LYS A 40 10.35 6.69 -12.53
C LYS A 40 11.84 6.68 -12.89
N LYS A 41 12.66 7.48 -12.20
CA LYS A 41 14.12 7.49 -12.40
C LYS A 41 14.75 6.12 -12.11
N ASN A 42 14.29 5.44 -11.08
CA ASN A 42 14.75 4.09 -10.76
C ASN A 42 14.29 3.08 -11.82
N ALA A 43 13.07 3.20 -12.35
CA ALA A 43 12.60 2.38 -13.47
C ALA A 43 13.43 2.62 -14.73
N GLU A 44 13.69 3.87 -15.09
CA GLU A 44 14.52 4.25 -16.25
C GLU A 44 15.92 3.66 -16.14
N ARG A 45 16.58 3.78 -14.97
CA ARG A 45 17.90 3.18 -14.71
C ARG A 45 17.94 1.66 -14.90
N ASN A 46 16.80 0.98 -14.76
CA ASN A 46 16.67 -0.45 -14.95
C ASN A 46 16.02 -0.82 -16.30
N ASN A 47 15.72 0.14 -17.18
CA ASN A 47 15.00 -0.04 -18.44
C ASN A 47 13.56 -0.57 -18.29
N PHE A 48 12.89 -0.23 -17.19
CA PHE A 48 11.54 -0.69 -16.84
C PHE A 48 10.46 0.40 -16.94
N LEU A 49 10.80 1.59 -17.47
CA LEU A 49 9.90 2.76 -17.45
C LEU A 49 8.58 2.51 -18.19
N GLU A 50 8.63 1.80 -19.32
CA GLU A 50 7.44 1.49 -20.14
C GLU A 50 6.65 0.27 -19.62
N GLN A 51 7.16 -0.42 -18.59
CA GLN A 51 6.58 -1.67 -18.07
C GLN A 51 5.79 -1.47 -16.78
N ILE A 52 5.85 -0.26 -16.20
CA ILE A 52 5.20 0.11 -14.94
C ILE A 52 4.47 1.43 -15.16
N GLU A 53 3.18 1.45 -14.84
CA GLU A 53 2.37 2.67 -14.89
C GLU A 53 2.46 3.40 -13.56
N PHE A 54 2.90 4.67 -13.59
CA PHE A 54 3.08 5.49 -12.40
C PHE A 54 1.95 6.52 -12.26
N ILE A 55 1.27 6.51 -11.11
CA ILE A 55 0.10 7.35 -10.85
C ILE A 55 0.35 8.24 -9.63
N HIS A 56 0.42 9.55 -9.84
CA HIS A 56 0.39 10.51 -8.73
C HIS A 56 -1.06 10.66 -8.25
N SER A 57 -1.36 10.19 -7.04
CA SER A 57 -2.73 10.14 -6.52
C SER A 57 -2.72 10.12 -5.00
N ASP A 58 -3.67 10.83 -4.39
CA ASP A 58 -4.06 10.59 -3.01
C ASP A 58 -4.97 9.35 -2.97
N LEU A 59 -4.46 8.24 -2.44
CA LEU A 59 -5.13 6.93 -2.49
C LEU A 59 -5.63 6.65 -3.92
N PHE A 60 -6.94 6.49 -4.13
CA PHE A 60 -7.54 6.17 -5.43
C PHE A 60 -8.12 7.38 -6.17
N HIS A 61 -8.03 8.61 -5.62
CA HIS A 61 -8.73 9.78 -6.17
C HIS A 61 -8.37 10.14 -7.62
N SER A 62 -7.16 9.80 -8.08
CA SER A 62 -6.71 10.08 -9.45
C SER A 62 -6.49 8.80 -10.27
N PHE A 63 -7.05 7.67 -9.83
CA PHE A 63 -6.97 6.43 -10.60
C PHE A 63 -7.91 6.50 -11.80
N PRO A 64 -7.50 5.99 -12.98
CA PRO A 64 -8.37 5.94 -14.14
C PRO A 64 -9.56 4.99 -13.90
N GLU A 65 -10.71 5.29 -14.49
CA GLU A 65 -11.92 4.45 -14.41
C GLU A 65 -11.68 3.02 -14.89
N SER A 66 -10.73 2.81 -15.82
CA SER A 66 -10.34 1.49 -16.30
C SER A 66 -9.77 0.57 -15.23
N LEU A 67 -9.40 1.10 -14.05
CA LEU A 67 -8.92 0.32 -12.90
C LEU A 67 -10.03 -0.06 -11.92
N GLN A 68 -11.25 0.46 -12.08
CA GLN A 68 -12.38 0.04 -11.26
C GLN A 68 -12.65 -1.45 -11.50
N HIS A 69 -12.87 -2.19 -10.40
CA HIS A 69 -13.08 -3.63 -10.40
C HIS A 69 -12.06 -4.44 -11.22
N SER A 70 -10.78 -4.04 -11.23
CA SER A 70 -9.75 -4.70 -12.03
C SER A 70 -8.51 -5.13 -11.25
N LEU A 71 -8.41 -4.79 -9.96
CA LEU A 71 -7.22 -5.09 -9.15
C LEU A 71 -7.33 -6.47 -8.48
N ASP A 72 -6.46 -7.39 -8.89
CA ASP A 72 -6.32 -8.71 -8.25
C ASP A 72 -5.45 -8.66 -6.99
N VAL A 73 -4.39 -7.85 -7.01
CA VAL A 73 -3.42 -7.75 -5.91
C VAL A 73 -3.06 -6.30 -5.65
N ILE A 74 -3.12 -5.92 -4.38
CA ILE A 74 -2.65 -4.62 -3.89
C ILE A 74 -1.58 -4.87 -2.84
N ILE A 75 -0.48 -4.15 -2.95
CA ILE A 75 0.56 -4.12 -1.92
C ILE A 75 0.64 -2.68 -1.40
N PHE A 76 0.54 -2.52 -0.09
CA PHE A 76 0.56 -1.22 0.55
C PHE A 76 1.43 -1.26 1.81
N ASN A 77 2.48 -0.46 1.84
CA ASN A 77 3.17 -0.12 3.07
C ASN A 77 2.63 1.25 3.53
N PRO A 78 1.54 1.28 4.34
CA PRO A 78 0.93 2.53 4.73
C PRO A 78 1.86 3.33 5.66
N PRO A 79 1.69 4.65 5.75
CA PRO A 79 2.21 5.38 6.89
C PRO A 79 1.51 4.86 8.16
N TYR A 80 2.26 4.21 9.05
CA TYR A 80 1.72 3.50 10.21
C TYR A 80 2.14 4.10 11.57
N LEU A 81 2.85 5.23 11.58
CA LEU A 81 3.26 5.89 12.82
C LEU A 81 2.19 6.91 13.24
N PRO A 82 1.77 6.92 14.51
CA PRO A 82 0.89 7.95 15.05
C PRO A 82 1.49 9.35 14.90
N SER A 83 0.64 10.35 14.63
CA SER A 83 1.05 11.75 14.55
C SER A 83 1.70 12.19 15.86
N ILE A 84 2.88 12.79 15.78
CA ILE A 84 3.52 13.43 16.95
C ILE A 84 2.76 14.74 17.22
N LYS A 85 1.94 14.76 18.29
CA LYS A 85 1.27 15.99 18.74
C LYS A 85 2.34 17.06 19.04
N ASN A 86 2.19 18.25 18.45
CA ASN A 86 3.07 19.43 18.58
C ASN A 86 4.31 19.53 17.66
N SER A 87 4.40 18.81 16.54
CA SER A 87 5.40 19.18 15.52
C SER A 87 4.95 20.47 14.81
N ILE A 88 5.61 21.59 15.14
CA ILE A 88 5.38 22.91 14.51
C ILE A 88 5.88 22.92 13.04
N TYR A 89 6.44 21.80 12.58
CA TYR A 89 7.02 21.60 11.26
C TYR A 89 6.44 20.33 10.65
N LYS A 90 5.21 20.38 10.12
CA LYS A 90 4.75 19.31 9.23
C LYS A 90 5.47 19.41 7.89
N ARG A 91 6.47 18.55 7.66
CA ARG A 91 7.19 18.46 6.38
C ARG A 91 6.42 17.56 5.41
N THR A 92 6.68 17.71 4.11
CA THR A 92 6.17 16.80 3.08
C THR A 92 6.59 15.34 3.33
N GLU A 93 7.79 15.14 3.90
CA GLU A 93 8.33 13.86 4.35
C GLU A 93 7.44 13.16 5.39
N ASP A 94 6.65 13.91 6.16
CA ASP A 94 5.79 13.36 7.21
C ASP A 94 4.68 12.49 6.62
N ARG A 95 4.24 12.74 5.39
CA ARG A 95 3.23 11.91 4.72
C ARG A 95 3.69 10.47 4.45
N SER A 96 4.99 10.21 4.47
CA SER A 96 5.53 8.86 4.26
C SER A 96 5.39 7.94 5.48
N TRP A 97 5.18 8.52 6.67
CA TRP A 97 5.09 7.75 7.92
C TRP A 97 3.94 8.17 8.86
N ASP A 98 3.41 9.40 8.77
CA ASP A 98 2.29 9.92 9.57
C ASP A 98 0.97 9.26 9.15
N GLY A 99 0.53 8.26 9.92
CA GLY A 99 -0.69 7.53 9.69
C GLY A 99 -1.94 8.20 10.26
N GLY A 100 -1.82 9.36 10.90
CA GLY A 100 -2.88 10.05 11.64
C GLY A 100 -2.74 9.87 13.16
N GLU A 101 -3.72 10.35 13.94
CA GLU A 101 -3.63 10.38 15.41
C GLU A 101 -3.32 9.01 16.03
N GLN A 102 -3.85 7.93 15.45
CA GLN A 102 -3.65 6.57 15.92
C GLN A 102 -2.71 5.76 15.01
N GLY A 103 -2.26 6.34 13.90
CA GLY A 103 -1.36 5.71 12.94
C GLY A 103 -2.08 4.82 11.93
N PHE A 104 -3.40 4.86 11.83
CA PHE A 104 -4.14 4.02 10.87
C PHE A 104 -5.27 4.72 10.13
N GLU A 105 -5.45 6.02 10.31
CA GLU A 105 -6.47 6.81 9.64
C GLU A 105 -6.34 6.72 8.11
N VAL A 106 -5.12 6.89 7.56
CA VAL A 106 -4.87 6.74 6.11
C VAL A 106 -5.22 5.35 5.62
N PHE A 107 -4.95 4.32 6.42
CA PHE A 107 -5.29 2.94 6.07
C PHE A 107 -6.80 2.69 6.13
N ILE A 108 -7.53 3.29 7.06
CA ILE A 108 -8.99 3.22 7.09
C ILE A 108 -9.59 3.92 5.86
N ASP A 109 -9.06 5.07 5.44
CA ASP A 109 -9.50 5.75 4.22
C ASP A 109 -9.23 4.91 2.97
N PHE A 110 -8.10 4.21 2.92
CA PHE A 110 -7.81 3.21 1.90
C PHE A 110 -8.86 2.09 1.88
N LEU A 111 -9.23 1.53 3.05
CA LEU A 111 -10.22 0.46 3.16
C LEU A 111 -11.63 0.89 2.74
N ASN A 112 -11.95 2.18 2.85
CA ASN A 112 -13.23 2.72 2.38
C ASN A 112 -13.33 2.76 0.85
N GLN A 113 -12.22 2.93 0.15
CA GLN A 113 -12.18 3.13 -1.30
C GLN A 113 -11.86 1.85 -2.07
N ILE A 114 -11.02 0.98 -1.51
CA ILE A 114 -10.52 -0.20 -2.22
C ILE A 114 -11.61 -1.16 -2.74
N PRO A 115 -12.81 -1.34 -2.11
CA PRO A 115 -13.83 -2.23 -2.66
C PRO A 115 -14.24 -1.90 -4.11
N ASP A 116 -14.22 -0.62 -4.50
CA ASP A 116 -14.58 -0.17 -5.86
C ASP A 116 -13.52 -0.54 -6.92
N PHE A 117 -12.35 -0.98 -6.49
CA PHE A 117 -11.22 -1.32 -7.37
C PHE A 117 -10.89 -2.82 -7.36
N LEU A 118 -11.37 -3.59 -6.39
CA LEU A 118 -11.11 -5.02 -6.32
C LEU A 118 -11.85 -5.76 -7.44
N HIS A 119 -11.13 -6.58 -8.19
CA HIS A 119 -11.69 -7.41 -9.25
C HIS A 119 -12.69 -8.44 -8.73
N SER A 120 -12.41 -9.05 -7.58
CA SER A 120 -13.31 -10.04 -6.97
C SER A 120 -13.03 -10.22 -5.48
N THR A 121 -13.80 -11.07 -4.80
CA THR A 121 -13.51 -11.50 -3.41
C THR A 121 -12.22 -12.34 -3.33
N GLU A 122 -11.74 -12.85 -4.48
CA GLU A 122 -10.45 -13.54 -4.59
C GLU A 122 -9.25 -12.58 -4.65
N SER A 123 -9.48 -11.26 -4.82
CA SER A 123 -8.43 -10.27 -4.75
C SER A 123 -7.76 -10.24 -3.37
N ARG A 124 -6.48 -9.88 -3.33
CA ARG A 124 -5.64 -9.88 -2.12
C ARG A 124 -5.01 -8.53 -1.88
N ILE A 125 -5.07 -8.06 -0.64
CA ILE A 125 -4.35 -6.85 -0.20
C ILE A 125 -3.28 -7.28 0.79
N TYR A 126 -2.02 -6.99 0.50
CA TYR A 126 -0.89 -7.21 1.39
C TYR A 126 -0.47 -5.89 2.00
N TYR A 127 -0.37 -5.85 3.32
CA TYR A 127 0.03 -4.64 4.02
C TYR A 127 0.85 -4.94 5.28
N ILE A 128 1.62 -3.96 5.72
CA ILE A 128 2.41 -4.07 6.95
C ILE A 128 1.95 -3.08 8.01
N TYR A 129 2.05 -3.48 9.27
CA TYR A 129 1.87 -2.61 10.43
C TYR A 129 2.84 -2.98 11.55
N SER A 130 3.19 -1.99 12.37
CA SER A 130 4.01 -2.15 13.57
C SER A 130 3.16 -2.46 14.81
N SER A 131 3.73 -3.16 15.79
CA SER A 131 3.20 -3.26 17.16
C SER A 131 3.12 -1.93 17.92
N GLY A 132 3.65 -0.84 17.35
CA GLY A 132 3.59 0.51 17.91
C GLY A 132 2.21 1.18 17.86
N VAL A 133 1.21 0.56 17.22
CA VAL A 133 -0.19 1.02 17.22
C VAL A 133 -1.10 0.05 17.98
N GLU A 134 -2.34 0.46 18.26
CA GLU A 134 -3.35 -0.43 18.84
C GLU A 134 -3.89 -1.44 17.82
N LEU A 135 -3.13 -2.52 17.60
CA LEU A 135 -3.45 -3.55 16.60
C LEU A 135 -4.82 -4.21 16.80
N THR A 136 -5.25 -4.44 18.05
CA THR A 136 -6.58 -4.99 18.34
C THR A 136 -7.69 -4.08 17.80
N LYS A 137 -7.53 -2.76 17.96
CA LYS A 137 -8.49 -1.78 17.45
C LYS A 137 -8.47 -1.73 15.93
N LEU A 138 -7.28 -1.69 15.33
CA LEU A 138 -7.10 -1.75 13.88
C LEU A 138 -7.79 -2.98 13.28
N TYR A 139 -7.54 -4.18 13.82
CA TYR A 139 -8.12 -5.41 13.30
C TYR A 139 -9.64 -5.45 13.45
N SER A 140 -10.18 -4.92 14.55
CA SER A 140 -11.64 -4.77 14.70
C SER A 140 -12.23 -3.84 13.63
N LEU A 141 -11.58 -2.71 13.33
CA LEU A 141 -12.02 -1.79 12.28
C LEU A 141 -11.96 -2.46 10.90
N ILE A 142 -10.91 -3.22 10.60
CA ILE A 142 -10.80 -4.00 9.36
C ILE A 142 -11.98 -4.95 9.19
N GLU A 143 -12.33 -5.68 10.26
CA GLU A 143 -13.46 -6.62 10.22
C GLU A 143 -14.80 -5.92 10.02
N GLN A 144 -15.00 -4.74 10.63
CA GLN A 144 -16.19 -3.91 10.45
C GLN A 144 -16.31 -3.35 9.03
N LYS A 145 -15.18 -3.16 8.34
CA LYS A 145 -15.12 -2.75 6.93
C LYS A 145 -15.35 -3.91 5.95
N GLY A 146 -15.69 -5.10 6.43
CA GLY A 146 -16.01 -6.25 5.58
C GLY A 146 -14.79 -7.06 5.14
N PHE A 147 -13.62 -6.83 5.72
CA PHE A 147 -12.41 -7.57 5.37
C PHE A 147 -12.11 -8.68 6.39
N LYS A 148 -11.61 -9.80 5.90
CA LYS A 148 -10.95 -10.83 6.71
C LYS A 148 -9.45 -10.54 6.74
N ASN A 149 -8.89 -10.33 7.92
CA ASN A 149 -7.44 -10.20 8.10
C ASN A 149 -6.77 -11.55 8.41
N THR A 150 -5.62 -11.81 7.79
CA THR A 150 -4.75 -12.95 8.11
C THR A 150 -3.32 -12.45 8.29
N ILE A 151 -2.73 -12.68 9.46
CA ILE A 151 -1.30 -12.43 9.70
C ILE A 151 -0.52 -13.54 8.99
N LEU A 152 0.34 -13.17 8.05
CA LEU A 152 1.17 -14.11 7.30
C LEU A 152 2.54 -14.30 7.95
N GLU A 153 3.16 -13.20 8.38
CA GLU A 153 4.50 -13.22 8.96
C GLU A 153 4.62 -12.15 10.05
N ARG A 154 5.50 -12.41 11.01
CA ARG A 154 5.90 -11.46 12.05
C ARG A 154 7.41 -11.41 12.10
N ARG A 155 7.99 -10.22 12.12
CA ARG A 155 9.41 -10.02 12.38
C ARG A 155 9.63 -9.02 13.50
N HIS A 156 10.45 -9.41 14.46
CA HIS A 156 10.91 -8.52 15.51
C HIS A 156 12.08 -7.67 14.99
N ILE A 157 11.95 -6.34 15.05
CA ILE A 157 12.96 -5.38 14.63
C ILE A 157 13.10 -4.33 15.74
N PHE A 158 14.28 -4.27 16.37
CA PHE A 158 14.56 -3.39 17.51
C PHE A 158 13.56 -3.52 18.67
N MET A 159 12.67 -2.55 18.83
CA MET A 159 11.69 -2.47 19.93
C MET A 159 10.25 -2.77 19.46
N GLU A 160 10.08 -3.15 18.21
CA GLU A 160 8.77 -3.37 17.61
C GLU A 160 8.70 -4.69 16.83
N ASP A 161 7.49 -5.19 16.67
CA ASP A 161 7.18 -6.25 15.74
C ASP A 161 6.52 -5.66 14.50
N ILE A 162 7.04 -6.01 13.32
CA ILE A 162 6.40 -5.71 12.04
C ILE A 162 5.63 -6.95 11.59
N PHE A 163 4.35 -6.77 11.29
CA PHE A 163 3.44 -7.81 10.84
C PHE A 163 3.14 -7.64 9.35
N LEU A 164 3.39 -8.68 8.56
CA LEU A 164 2.84 -8.78 7.22
C LEU A 164 1.45 -9.39 7.32
N ASN A 165 0.47 -8.67 6.83
CA ASN A 165 -0.93 -9.04 6.86
C ASN A 165 -1.46 -9.20 5.44
N ARG A 166 -2.50 -10.02 5.29
CA ARG A 166 -3.27 -10.20 4.06
C ARG A 166 -4.75 -9.99 4.34
N LEU A 167 -5.36 -9.08 3.58
CA LEU A 167 -6.80 -8.90 3.56
C LEU A 167 -7.44 -9.58 2.35
N GLN A 168 -8.68 -9.99 2.56
CA GLN A 168 -9.63 -10.49 1.56
C GLN A 168 -10.99 -9.89 1.91
N LEU A 169 -11.81 -9.55 0.91
CA LEU A 169 -13.22 -9.25 1.18
C LEU A 169 -13.88 -10.52 1.75
N LYS A 170 -14.77 -10.36 2.72
CA LYS A 170 -15.63 -11.45 3.18
C LYS A 170 -16.64 -11.75 2.09
N ASP A 171 -16.89 -13.03 1.83
CA ASP A 171 -18.04 -13.43 1.03
C ASP A 171 -19.31 -13.12 1.85
N ASP A 172 -20.32 -12.53 1.20
CA ASP A 172 -21.64 -12.29 1.77
C ASP A 172 -22.39 -13.60 2.08
#